data_AF-A0A955N2F2-F1
#
_entry.id   AF-A0A955N2F2-F1
#
_cell.length_a   1.000
_cell.length_b   1.000
_cell.length_c   1.000
_cell.angle_alpha   90.00
_cell.angle_beta   90.00
_cell.angle_gamma   90.00
#
_symmetry.space_group_name_H-M   'P 1'
#
loop_
_entity.id
_entity.type
_entity.pdbx_description
1 polymer ?
#
loop_
_entity_poly.entity_id
_entity_poly.type
_entity_poly.pdbx_seq_one_letter_code
_entity_poly.pdbx_strand_id
1 'polypeptide(L)' 'GSNLNYVVKTTIYMTDLSQFEEVNQLYAKAFGAHKPARSTVQVAALPKGALIEIDAVAAILEGRRIDS' A
#
# COMPACT_ATOMS: atom_id res chain seq x y z
N GLY A 1 18.58 1.02 -2.01
CA GLY A 1 17.37 1.32 -1.21
C GLY A 1 16.15 1.20 -2.09
N SER A 2 14.95 1.08 -1.52
CA SER A 2 13.66 1.07 -2.24
C SER A 2 12.81 2.28 -1.81
N ASN A 3 11.68 2.53 -2.47
CA ASN A 3 10.73 3.59 -2.16
C ASN A 3 9.31 3.21 -2.64
N LEU A 4 8.32 4.05 -2.33
CA LEU A 4 6.91 3.78 -2.65
C LEU A 4 6.62 3.60 -4.15
N ASN A 5 7.41 4.21 -5.05
CA ASN A 5 7.23 4.06 -6.50
C ASN A 5 7.59 2.65 -6.99
N TYR A 6 8.28 1.86 -6.17
CA TYR A 6 8.63 0.47 -6.50
C TYR A 6 7.62 -0.55 -5.96
N VAL A 7 6.62 -0.13 -5.18
CA VAL A 7 5.54 -1.01 -4.73
C VAL A 7 4.69 -1.42 -5.94
N VAL A 8 4.48 -2.71 -6.14
CA VAL A 8 3.69 -3.24 -7.27
C VAL A 8 2.30 -3.72 -6.82
N LYS A 9 2.17 -4.12 -5.55
CA LYS A 9 0.89 -4.54 -4.97
C LYS A 9 0.81 -4.15 -3.49
N THR A 10 -0.40 -3.80 -3.04
CA THR A 10 -0.74 -3.71 -1.63
C THR A 10 -1.98 -4.54 -1.30
N THR A 11 -2.02 -5.09 -0.09
CA THR A 11 -3.26 -5.58 0.53
C THR A 11 -3.54 -4.73 1.77
N ILE A 12 -4.72 -4.13 1.83
CA ILE A 12 -5.17 -3.29 2.96
C ILE A 12 -6.18 -4.09 3.78
N TYR A 13 -5.85 -4.33 5.04
CA TYR A 13 -6.73 -4.95 6.02
C TYR A 13 -7.30 -3.84 6.91
N MET A 14 -8.62 -3.77 7.03
CA MET A 14 -9.31 -2.77 7.86
C MET A 14 -10.21 -3.47 8.87
N THR A 15 -10.30 -2.97 10.10
CA THR A 15 -11.27 -3.50 11.07
C THR A 15 -12.68 -2.98 10.85
N ASP A 16 -12.83 -1.85 10.14
CA ASP A 16 -14.10 -1.20 9.86
C ASP A 16 -14.10 -0.55 8.47
N LEU A 17 -14.82 -1.14 7.51
CA LEU A 17 -14.92 -0.63 6.14
C LEU A 17 -15.81 0.62 6.02
N SER A 18 -16.55 1.02 7.06
CA SER A 18 -17.27 2.29 7.01
C SER A 18 -16.32 3.49 6.88
N GLN A 19 -15.05 3.32 7.29
CA GLN A 19 -13.98 4.32 7.20
C GLN A 19 -13.19 4.24 5.87
N PHE A 20 -13.65 3.44 4.89
CA PHE A 20 -12.90 3.19 3.65
C PHE A 20 -12.52 4.47 2.90
N GLU A 21 -13.41 5.46 2.84
CA GLU A 21 -13.16 6.72 2.12
C GLU A 21 -11.98 7.50 2.72
N GLU A 22 -11.90 7.58 4.05
CA GLU A 22 -10.80 8.24 4.75
C GLU A 22 -9.46 7.53 4.49
N VAL A 23 -9.47 6.19 4.58
CA VAL A 23 -8.27 5.39 4.28
C VAL A 23 -7.84 5.54 2.83
N ASN A 24 -8.79 5.61 1.90
CA ASN A 24 -8.52 5.79 0.49
C ASN A 24 -7.84 7.14 0.21
N GLN A 25 -8.25 8.22 0.89
CA GLN A 25 -7.63 9.54 0.77
C GLN A 25 -6.19 9.55 1.31
N LEU A 26 -5.96 8.97 2.49
CA LEU A 26 -4.63 8.84 3.07
C LEU A 26 -3.70 8.00 2.19
N TYR A 27 -4.22 6.88 1.68
CA TYR A 27 -3.50 6.01 0.75
C TYR A 27 -3.13 6.75 -0.54
N ALA A 28 -4.08 7.47 -1.15
CA ALA A 28 -3.84 8.24 -2.36
C ALA A 28 -2.79 9.34 -2.13
N LYS A 29 -2.83 10.02 -0.98
CA LYS A 29 -1.83 11.03 -0.59
C LYS A 29 -0.43 10.42 -0.43
N ALA A 30 -0.33 9.22 0.16
CA ALA A 30 0.94 8.53 0.34
C ALA A 30 1.57 8.09 -0.99
N PHE A 31 0.76 7.55 -1.92
CA PHE A 31 1.26 7.05 -3.21
C PHE A 31 1.33 8.10 -4.33
N GLY A 32 0.72 9.28 -4.16
CA GLY A 32 0.75 10.34 -5.16
C GLY A 32 0.19 9.87 -6.51
N ALA A 33 0.98 10.01 -7.58
CA ALA A 33 0.60 9.54 -8.92
C ALA A 33 0.74 8.02 -9.11
N HIS A 34 1.50 7.34 -8.24
CA HIS A 34 1.71 5.90 -8.32
C HIS A 34 0.44 5.12 -7.95
N LYS A 35 0.17 4.00 -8.64
CA LYS A 35 -1.07 3.23 -8.51
C LYS A 35 -0.74 1.72 -8.56
N PRO A 36 -0.25 1.14 -7.45
CA PRO A 36 -0.03 -0.30 -7.38
C PRO A 36 -1.36 -1.06 -7.39
N ALA A 37 -1.32 -2.35 -7.78
CA ALA A 37 -2.48 -3.22 -7.68
C ALA A 37 -2.95 -3.29 -6.21
N ARG A 38 -4.26 -3.21 -5.95
CA ARG A 38 -4.79 -3.14 -4.59
C ARG A 38 -5.89 -4.16 -4.33
N SER A 39 -5.82 -4.80 -3.18
CA SER A 39 -6.94 -5.51 -2.55
C SER A 39 -7.26 -4.86 -1.20
N THR A 40 -8.53 -4.70 -0.87
CA THR A 40 -8.96 -4.15 0.43
C THR A 40 -10.07 -5.02 1.00
N VAL A 41 -9.94 -5.41 2.27
CA VAL A 41 -10.89 -6.32 2.94
C VAL A 41 -11.10 -5.89 4.40
N GLN A 42 -12.30 -6.18 4.92
CA GLN A 42 -12.54 -6.11 6.36
C GLN A 42 -12.01 -7.36 7.04
N VAL A 43 -11.40 -7.20 8.22
CA VAL A 43 -10.98 -8.28 9.11
C VAL A 43 -11.56 -8.09 10.51
N ALA A 44 -11.69 -9.17 11.27
CA ALA A 44 -12.28 -9.11 12.60
C ALA A 44 -11.42 -8.32 13.61
N ALA A 45 -10.10 -8.43 13.51
CA ALA A 45 -9.14 -7.74 14.37
C ALA A 45 -7.75 -7.71 13.72
N LEU A 46 -6.91 -6.79 14.18
CA LEU A 46 -5.48 -6.68 13.83
C LEU A 46 -4.61 -6.70 15.10
N PRO A 47 -3.31 -7.04 14.97
CA PRO A 47 -2.39 -7.02 16.10
C PRO A 47 -2.38 -5.67 16.83
N LYS A 48 -2.27 -5.70 18.16
CA LYS A 48 -2.24 -4.51 19.04
C LYS A 48 -3.49 -3.61 18.93
N GLY A 49 -4.60 -4.10 18.38
CA GLY A 49 -5.82 -3.30 18.20
C GLY A 49 -5.70 -2.22 17.12
N ALA A 50 -4.81 -2.43 16.14
CA ALA A 50 -4.70 -1.51 15.01
C ALA A 50 -6.02 -1.46 14.21
N LEU A 51 -6.30 -0.30 13.61
CA LEU A 51 -7.48 -0.12 12.75
C LEU A 51 -7.22 -0.53 11.30
N ILE A 52 -5.96 -0.41 10.87
CA ILE A 52 -5.51 -0.63 9.49
C ILE A 52 -4.14 -1.30 9.52
N GLU A 53 -3.95 -2.29 8.65
CA GLU A 53 -2.65 -2.88 8.32
C GLU A 53 -2.48 -2.92 6.80
N ILE A 54 -1.26 -2.65 6.30
CA ILE A 54 -0.96 -2.68 4.87
C ILE A 54 0.24 -3.61 4.64
N ASP A 55 0.00 -4.69 3.92
CA ASP A 55 1.05 -5.54 3.34
C ASP A 55 1.40 -5.04 1.93
N ALA A 56 2.68 -4.98 1.60
CA ALA A 56 3.18 -4.40 0.35
C ALA A 56 4.27 -5.27 -0.28
N VAL A 57 4.12 -5.51 -1.58
CA VAL A 57 5.13 -6.15 -2.43
C VAL A 57 5.80 -5.07 -3.28
N ALA A 58 7.13 -4.98 -3.25
CA ALA A 58 7.91 -4.04 -4.04
C ALA A 58 8.94 -4.75 -4.92
N ALA A 59 9.15 -4.24 -6.12
CA ALA A 59 10.17 -4.74 -7.03
C ALA A 59 11.53 -4.09 -6.74
N ILE A 60 12.60 -4.89 -6.74
CA ILE A 60 13.97 -4.37 -6.80
C ILE A 60 14.35 -4.32 -8.28
N LEU A 61 14.61 -3.14 -8.81
CA LEU A 61 15.19 -3.02 -10.14
C LEU A 61 16.71 -3.21 -10.03
N GLU A 62 17.21 -4.41 -10.35
CA GLU A 62 18.61 -4.54 -10.73
C GLU A 62 18.76 -4.25 -12.23
N GLY A 63 19.53 -3.19 -12.56
CA GLY A 63 20.03 -2.97 -13.91
C GLY A 63 19.12 -2.22 -14.90
N ARG A 64 19.19 -0.88 -14.87
CA ARG A 64 19.41 -0.09 -16.10
C ARG A 64 20.37 1.05 -15.78
N ARG A 65 21.65 0.70 -15.74
CA ARG A 65 22.69 1.64 -16.18
C ARG A 65 22.51 1.79 -17.68
N ILE A 66 21.77 2.82 -18.09
CA ILE A 66 22.00 3.43 -19.40
C ILE A 66 22.84 4.63 -19.08
N ASP A 67 24.14 4.39 -19.01
CA ASP A 67 25.17 5.40 -19.00
C ASP A 67 24.91 6.25 -20.26
N SER A 68 24.74 7.55 -20.07
CA SER A 68 24.77 8.55 -21.14
C SER A 68 26.04 9.37 -20.98
#